data_AF-A0A387HPA8-F1
#
_entry.id   AF-A0A387HPA8-F1
#
_cell.length_a   1.000
_cell.length_b   1.000
_cell.length_c   1.000
_cell.angle_alpha   90.00
_cell.angle_beta   90.00
_cell.angle_gamma   90.00
#
_symmetry.space_group_name_H-M   'P 1'
#
loop_
_entity.id
_entity.type
_entity.pdbx_description
1 polymer ?
#
loop_
_entity_poly.entity_id
_entity_poly.type
_entity_poly.pdbx_seq_one_letter_code
_entity_poly.pdbx_strand_id
1 'polypeptide(L)'
;METTYKVKFWKTAVYKGAKVTTYTVRWTLDGEEFRAPFGNVALADSFRSELVTAARKGEAFNRETGLPVSQQTGASSVNWYDFAVQFADAQWHRTAGNTRKNTAKALTATTVALLRAQPSACTPMELRTALREYAFNTRRREEASLEVANILKWVERNAPSMATWEDPVKVDTVLLSVDTLLNGKRAAASSVKRNRRILNVAMEYAIKHKILRTNPLPKGRGATPKTSNAVDRRSLIHPQRMARILARIRRRTRGGRRLHAYFSTLYYTGPRPEEAVAMYVEDVTLPPVDAEDQWCDLLFHTAQPEVGSNWTDDGEVHEERGLKGRAEDATRVVPGPPALTKILREHITEESLKPGDRLFQGEFGGILAGSVARRAWGTARKAELTERECQSPMGRRIYDIRHTRLTKWLNDGIPPAQVAYWAGNSVAVLLSFYAGCIEGQLPDLKRRMEAQGDLPDVPE
;
A
#
# COMPACT_ATOMS: atom_id res chain seq x y z
N MET A 1 3.24 -42.48 2.53
CA MET A 1 3.55 -42.03 3.90
C MET A 1 3.23 -43.15 4.85
N GLU A 2 4.25 -43.71 5.50
CA GLU A 2 4.06 -44.77 6.47
C GLU A 2 3.63 -44.13 7.81
N THR A 3 2.51 -44.59 8.37
CA THR A 3 1.95 -44.04 9.62
C THR A 3 1.79 -45.15 10.66
N THR A 4 1.83 -44.78 11.93
CA THR A 4 1.73 -45.71 13.06
C THR A 4 0.93 -45.12 14.21
N TYR A 5 0.27 -45.99 14.95
CA TYR A 5 -0.40 -45.66 16.21
C TYR A 5 0.46 -46.04 17.42
N LYS A 6 1.60 -46.71 17.21
CA LYS A 6 2.50 -47.13 18.29
C LYS A 6 3.42 -45.99 18.70
N VAL A 7 2.90 -45.12 19.58
CA VAL A 7 3.63 -44.00 20.15
C VAL A 7 3.86 -44.17 21.66
N LYS A 8 5.06 -43.83 22.14
CA LYS A 8 5.35 -43.73 23.58
C LYS A 8 5.97 -42.37 23.89
N PHE A 9 5.41 -41.66 24.87
CA PHE A 9 5.90 -40.36 25.31
C PHE A 9 6.75 -40.49 26.57
N TRP A 10 7.96 -39.91 26.56
CA TRP A 10 8.83 -39.88 27.72
C TRP A 10 8.57 -38.64 28.59
N LYS A 11 9.15 -38.62 29.80
CA LYS A 11 9.25 -37.39 30.58
C LYS A 11 10.15 -36.39 29.86
N THR A 12 9.77 -35.11 29.90
CA THR A 12 10.58 -34.00 29.37
C THR A 12 11.96 -34.05 30.03
N ALA A 13 13.01 -34.16 29.22
CA ALA A 13 14.38 -34.18 29.71
C ALA A 13 14.86 -32.74 29.95
N VAL A 14 15.58 -32.51 31.04
CA VAL A 14 16.11 -31.18 31.38
C VAL A 14 17.63 -31.25 31.32
N TYR A 15 18.22 -30.47 30.43
CA TYR A 15 19.66 -30.28 30.35
C TYR A 15 20.02 -28.89 30.88
N LYS A 16 20.79 -28.82 31.96
CA LYS A 16 21.28 -27.57 32.54
C LYS A 16 22.72 -27.32 32.05
N GLY A 17 22.85 -26.53 30.98
CA GLY A 17 24.15 -26.09 30.48
C GLY A 17 24.70 -24.88 31.24
N ALA A 18 25.96 -24.52 30.98
CA ALA A 18 26.65 -23.42 31.68
C ALA A 18 26.00 -22.03 31.48
N LYS A 19 25.24 -21.82 30.40
CA LYS A 19 24.56 -20.55 30.09
C LYS A 19 23.05 -20.67 29.81
N VAL A 20 22.57 -21.87 29.47
CA VAL A 20 21.19 -22.10 29.02
C VAL A 20 20.68 -23.44 29.56
N THR A 21 19.42 -23.46 29.99
CA THR A 21 18.69 -24.70 30.29
C THR A 21 17.80 -25.07 29.11
N THR A 22 17.91 -26.31 28.64
CA THR A 22 17.12 -26.85 27.53
C THR A 22 16.17 -27.92 28.03
N TYR A 23 14.90 -27.82 27.64
CA TYR A 23 13.82 -28.77 27.95
C TYR A 23 13.50 -29.56 26.68
N THR A 24 13.78 -30.86 26.66
CA THR A 24 13.64 -31.70 25.47
C THR A 24 12.48 -32.67 25.63
N VAL A 25 11.46 -32.52 24.78
CA VAL A 25 10.37 -33.50 24.65
C VAL A 25 10.89 -34.67 23.83
N ARG A 26 10.69 -35.90 24.33
CA ARG A 26 11.13 -37.13 23.67
C ARG A 26 9.98 -38.10 23.54
N TRP A 27 9.86 -38.75 22.40
CA TRP A 27 8.85 -39.79 22.15
C TRP A 27 9.39 -40.80 21.15
N THR A 28 8.82 -42.00 21.15
CA THR A 28 9.18 -43.03 20.17
C THR A 28 7.99 -43.41 19.32
N LEU A 29 8.24 -43.68 18.03
CA LEU A 29 7.30 -44.25 17.07
C LEU A 29 7.85 -45.58 16.57
N ASP A 30 7.14 -46.68 16.81
CA ASP A 30 7.59 -48.03 16.41
C ASP A 30 9.04 -48.39 16.83
N GLY A 31 9.54 -47.76 17.90
CA GLY A 31 10.89 -47.99 18.43
C GLY A 31 11.93 -46.92 18.02
N GLU A 32 11.64 -46.07 17.04
CA GLU A 32 12.52 -44.96 16.67
C GLU A 32 12.29 -43.73 17.56
N GLU A 33 13.38 -43.11 18.04
CA GLU A 33 13.32 -41.98 18.97
C GLU A 33 13.33 -40.63 18.24
N PHE A 34 12.34 -39.79 18.59
CA PHE A 34 12.24 -38.40 18.18
C PHE A 34 12.44 -37.47 19.38
N ARG A 35 13.03 -36.30 19.13
CA ARG A 35 13.32 -35.29 20.15
C ARG A 35 13.08 -33.88 19.64
N ALA A 36 12.48 -33.04 20.48
CA ALA A 36 12.26 -31.62 20.21
C ALA A 36 12.75 -30.78 21.41
N PRO A 37 13.83 -29.98 21.26
CA PRO A 37 14.35 -29.12 22.33
C PRO A 37 13.62 -27.76 22.40
N PHE A 38 13.43 -27.24 23.62
CA PHE A 38 12.79 -25.96 23.91
C PHE A 38 13.58 -25.18 24.97
N GLY A 39 13.59 -23.86 24.87
CA GLY A 39 14.24 -22.99 25.88
C GLY A 39 13.40 -22.72 27.13
N ASN A 40 12.13 -23.15 27.15
CA ASN A 40 11.18 -22.90 28.24
C ASN A 40 10.35 -24.16 28.52
N VAL A 41 10.21 -24.50 29.81
CA VAL A 41 9.42 -25.63 30.29
C VAL A 41 7.96 -25.57 29.83
N ALA A 42 7.35 -24.38 29.83
CA ALA A 42 5.95 -24.22 29.44
C ALA A 42 5.70 -24.55 27.95
N LEU A 43 6.67 -24.22 27.07
CA LEU A 43 6.59 -24.57 25.65
C LEU A 43 6.76 -26.07 25.43
N ALA A 44 7.69 -26.70 26.15
CA ALA A 44 7.89 -28.14 26.11
C ALA A 44 6.63 -28.90 26.59
N ASP A 45 6.03 -28.45 27.69
CA ASP A 45 4.82 -29.08 28.24
C ASP A 45 3.60 -28.89 27.35
N SER A 46 3.44 -27.71 26.74
CA SER A 46 2.39 -27.45 25.74
C SER A 46 2.53 -28.39 24.55
N PHE A 47 3.73 -28.46 23.95
CA PHE A 47 4.00 -29.32 22.80
C PHE A 47 3.78 -30.81 23.13
N ARG A 48 4.30 -31.28 24.27
CA ARG A 48 4.08 -32.65 24.74
C ARG A 48 2.59 -32.94 24.92
N SER A 49 1.83 -32.00 25.47
CA SER A 49 0.38 -32.16 25.68
C SER A 49 -0.39 -32.28 24.37
N GLU A 50 0.01 -31.56 23.33
CA GLU A 50 -0.57 -31.68 22.00
C GLU A 50 -0.33 -33.08 21.41
N LEU A 51 0.90 -33.60 21.50
CA LEU A 51 1.23 -34.94 21.01
C LEU A 51 0.44 -36.02 21.77
N VAL A 52 0.38 -35.93 23.11
CA VAL A 52 -0.40 -36.85 23.94
C VAL A 52 -1.89 -36.78 23.60
N THR A 53 -2.42 -35.58 23.32
CA THR A 53 -3.82 -35.39 22.95
C THR A 53 -4.12 -36.02 21.60
N ALA A 54 -3.26 -35.85 20.60
CA ALA A 54 -3.40 -36.48 19.30
C ALA A 54 -3.43 -38.01 19.41
N ALA A 55 -2.49 -38.59 20.18
CA ALA A 55 -2.48 -40.04 20.43
C ALA A 55 -3.75 -40.53 21.15
N ARG A 56 -4.23 -39.79 22.17
CA ARG A 56 -5.48 -40.12 22.89
C ARG A 56 -6.72 -40.06 22.00
N LYS A 57 -6.72 -39.21 20.97
CA LYS A 57 -7.80 -39.13 19.98
C LYS A 57 -7.75 -40.24 18.92
N GLY A 58 -6.81 -41.19 19.04
CA GLY A 58 -6.64 -42.27 18.07
C GLY A 58 -6.06 -41.77 16.74
N GLU A 59 -5.27 -40.70 16.76
CA GLU A 59 -4.66 -40.15 15.57
C GLU A 59 -3.37 -40.90 15.22
N ALA A 60 -3.18 -41.23 13.93
CA ALA A 60 -1.93 -41.84 13.46
C ALA A 60 -0.78 -40.82 13.48
N PHE A 61 0.45 -41.30 13.64
CA PHE A 61 1.68 -40.53 13.58
C PHE A 61 2.47 -40.94 12.34
N ASN A 62 3.09 -39.98 11.66
CA ASN A 62 3.93 -40.27 10.51
C ASN A 62 5.33 -40.67 10.96
N ARG A 63 5.80 -41.80 10.44
CA ARG A 63 7.08 -42.41 10.82
C ARG A 63 8.30 -41.58 10.43
N GLU A 64 8.23 -40.80 9.34
CA GLU A 64 9.36 -39.94 8.91
C GLU A 64 9.46 -38.68 9.77
N THR A 65 8.33 -38.04 10.07
CA THR A 65 8.30 -36.74 10.75
C THR A 65 8.26 -36.84 12.26
N GLY A 66 7.86 -37.98 12.81
CA GLY A 66 7.63 -38.13 14.24
C GLY A 66 6.31 -37.53 14.73
N LEU A 67 5.54 -36.84 13.89
CA LEU A 67 4.40 -36.04 14.31
C LEU A 67 3.06 -36.71 13.97
N PRO A 68 1.96 -36.35 14.66
CA PRO A 68 0.60 -36.76 14.28
C PRO A 68 0.28 -36.47 12.80
N VAL A 69 -0.78 -37.03 12.21
CA VAL A 69 -1.15 -36.71 10.81
C VAL A 69 -1.73 -35.29 10.70
N SER A 70 -2.57 -34.86 11.63
CA SER A 70 -2.98 -33.47 11.84
C SER A 70 -1.78 -32.56 12.08
N GLN A 71 -0.73 -33.15 12.70
CA GLN A 71 0.67 -32.78 12.82
C GLN A 71 1.44 -32.30 11.57
N GLN A 72 1.04 -32.78 10.41
CA GLN A 72 1.80 -32.57 9.18
C GLN A 72 1.48 -31.20 8.60
N THR A 73 2.49 -30.56 8.02
CA THR A 73 2.28 -29.42 7.13
C THR A 73 2.20 -29.94 5.70
N GLY A 74 1.28 -29.37 4.91
CA GLY A 74 1.32 -29.54 3.45
C GLY A 74 2.52 -28.81 2.81
N ALA A 75 3.38 -28.19 3.62
CA ALA A 75 4.43 -27.30 3.17
C ALA A 75 5.45 -28.03 2.29
N SER A 76 5.79 -29.29 2.59
CA SER A 76 6.72 -30.08 1.79
C SER A 76 6.16 -30.48 0.41
N SER A 77 4.84 -30.62 0.30
CA SER A 77 4.16 -31.03 -0.94
C SER A 77 3.81 -29.88 -1.88
N VAL A 78 3.89 -28.62 -1.42
CA VAL A 78 3.52 -27.45 -2.23
C VAL A 78 4.77 -26.68 -2.63
N ASN A 79 4.98 -26.50 -3.93
CA ASN A 79 6.04 -25.64 -4.46
C ASN A 79 5.71 -24.16 -4.17
N TRP A 80 6.72 -23.37 -3.77
CA TRP A 80 6.56 -21.93 -3.53
C TRP A 80 6.02 -21.18 -4.76
N TYR A 81 6.52 -21.49 -5.96
CA TYR A 81 6.09 -20.84 -7.19
C TYR A 81 4.59 -21.05 -7.43
N ASP A 82 4.12 -22.30 -7.34
CA ASP A 82 2.70 -22.64 -7.50
C ASP A 82 1.83 -21.95 -6.46
N PHE A 83 2.28 -21.95 -5.20
CA PHE A 83 1.61 -21.23 -4.13
C PHE A 83 1.51 -19.72 -4.42
N ALA A 84 2.60 -19.09 -4.86
CA ALA A 84 2.64 -17.66 -5.14
C ALA A 84 1.74 -17.30 -6.33
N VAL A 85 1.66 -18.16 -7.34
CA VAL A 85 0.75 -18.04 -8.48
C VAL A 85 -0.71 -18.11 -8.02
N GLN A 86 -1.08 -19.14 -7.25
CA GLN A 86 -2.43 -19.29 -6.69
C GLN A 86 -2.81 -18.11 -5.78
N PHE A 87 -1.88 -17.62 -4.97
CA PHE A 87 -2.11 -16.45 -4.13
C PHE A 87 -2.35 -15.19 -4.97
N ALA A 88 -1.57 -14.98 -6.04
CA ALA A 88 -1.80 -13.85 -6.96
C ALA A 88 -3.19 -13.91 -7.60
N ASP A 89 -3.66 -15.10 -8.01
CA ASP A 89 -5.00 -15.33 -8.55
C ASP A 89 -6.09 -15.01 -7.52
N ALA A 90 -5.94 -15.49 -6.29
CA ALA A 90 -6.87 -15.19 -5.21
C ALA A 90 -6.92 -13.70 -4.86
N GLN A 91 -5.82 -12.95 -5.06
CA GLN A 91 -5.79 -11.50 -4.86
C GLN A 91 -6.39 -10.73 -6.04
N TRP A 92 -6.39 -11.29 -7.25
CA TRP A 92 -6.86 -10.59 -8.45
C TRP A 92 -8.31 -10.11 -8.27
N HIS A 93 -9.23 -11.02 -7.95
CA HIS A 93 -10.66 -10.69 -7.78
C HIS A 93 -10.99 -9.87 -6.52
N ARG A 94 -10.04 -9.72 -5.58
CA ARG A 94 -10.30 -9.14 -4.25
C ARG A 94 -9.68 -7.77 -4.04
N THR A 95 -8.77 -7.36 -4.92
CA THR A 95 -7.96 -6.18 -4.70
C THR A 95 -7.90 -5.30 -5.93
N ALA A 96 -7.84 -3.99 -5.71
CA ALA A 96 -7.67 -3.01 -6.78
C ALA A 96 -6.35 -3.22 -7.54
N GLY A 97 -6.29 -2.80 -8.81
CA GLY A 97 -5.17 -3.10 -9.70
C GLY A 97 -3.79 -2.65 -9.19
N ASN A 98 -3.70 -1.51 -8.50
CA ASN A 98 -2.45 -1.04 -7.89
C ASN A 98 -1.97 -1.96 -6.75
N THR A 99 -2.88 -2.63 -6.06
CA THR A 99 -2.57 -3.64 -5.05
C THR A 99 -2.09 -4.94 -5.72
N ARG A 100 -2.73 -5.38 -6.81
CA ARG A 100 -2.28 -6.52 -7.64
C ARG A 100 -0.83 -6.32 -8.10
N LYS A 101 -0.53 -5.14 -8.66
CA LYS A 101 0.81 -4.75 -9.12
C LYS A 101 1.86 -4.77 -8.00
N ASN A 102 1.50 -4.30 -6.80
CA ASN A 102 2.41 -4.33 -5.65
C ASN A 102 2.60 -5.76 -5.12
N THR A 103 1.55 -6.58 -5.15
CA THR A 103 1.61 -8.00 -4.81
C THR A 103 2.56 -8.74 -5.72
N ALA A 104 2.41 -8.60 -7.04
CA ALA A 104 3.31 -9.17 -8.02
C ALA A 104 4.77 -8.74 -7.78
N LYS A 105 5.03 -7.45 -7.52
CA LYS A 105 6.39 -6.97 -7.19
C LYS A 105 6.99 -7.65 -5.95
N ALA A 106 6.20 -7.80 -4.89
CA ALA A 106 6.65 -8.45 -3.67
C ALA A 106 6.91 -9.95 -3.90
N LEU A 107 6.01 -10.64 -4.60
CA LEU A 107 6.18 -12.05 -4.97
C LEU A 107 7.39 -12.24 -5.88
N THR A 108 7.63 -11.39 -6.88
CA THR A 108 8.84 -11.44 -7.73
C THR A 108 10.11 -11.34 -6.90
N ALA A 109 10.19 -10.37 -5.98
CA ALA A 109 11.38 -10.23 -5.13
C ALA A 109 11.60 -11.46 -4.24
N THR A 110 10.50 -12.00 -3.70
CA THR A 110 10.50 -13.17 -2.82
C THR A 110 10.90 -14.44 -3.55
N THR A 111 10.32 -14.69 -4.73
CA THR A 111 10.66 -15.83 -5.57
C THR A 111 12.13 -15.79 -5.96
N VAL A 112 12.63 -14.64 -6.43
CA VAL A 112 14.06 -14.51 -6.79
C VAL A 112 14.98 -14.79 -5.60
N ALA A 113 14.59 -14.41 -4.38
CA ALA A 113 15.36 -14.70 -3.17
C ALA A 113 15.32 -16.18 -2.74
N LEU A 114 14.27 -16.92 -3.12
CA LEU A 114 14.08 -18.32 -2.75
C LEU A 114 14.68 -19.31 -3.76
N LEU A 115 14.99 -18.87 -4.99
CA LEU A 115 15.53 -19.76 -6.01
C LEU A 115 16.84 -20.41 -5.54
N ARG A 116 16.94 -21.72 -5.74
CA ARG A 116 18.12 -22.52 -5.35
C ARG A 116 19.37 -22.18 -6.17
N ALA A 117 19.16 -21.68 -7.39
CA ALA A 117 20.20 -21.25 -8.31
C ALA A 117 19.75 -19.99 -9.05
N GLN A 118 20.68 -19.31 -9.73
CA GLN A 118 20.35 -18.26 -10.68
C GLN A 118 20.38 -18.83 -12.11
N PRO A 119 19.44 -18.44 -12.98
CA PRO A 119 19.42 -18.93 -14.35
C PRO A 119 20.59 -18.32 -15.15
N SER A 120 21.34 -19.15 -15.87
CA SER A 120 22.39 -18.69 -16.79
C SER A 120 21.82 -18.27 -18.16
N ALA A 121 20.66 -18.81 -18.53
CA ALA A 121 20.05 -18.63 -19.84
C ALA A 121 19.19 -17.36 -19.98
N CYS A 122 19.01 -16.58 -18.91
CA CYS A 122 18.30 -15.29 -18.99
C CYS A 122 18.93 -14.26 -18.06
N THR A 123 18.79 -13.00 -18.42
CA THR A 123 19.22 -11.87 -17.60
C THR A 123 18.34 -11.71 -16.36
N PRO A 124 18.85 -11.07 -15.28
CA PRO A 124 18.02 -10.73 -14.11
C PRO A 124 16.79 -9.86 -14.45
N MET A 125 16.86 -9.07 -15.52
CA MET A 125 15.74 -8.23 -15.97
C MET A 125 14.64 -9.07 -16.62
N GLU A 126 14.99 -10.01 -17.49
CA GLU A 126 14.04 -10.94 -18.14
C GLU A 126 13.35 -11.81 -17.09
N LEU A 127 14.10 -12.41 -16.16
CA LEU A 127 13.55 -13.22 -15.06
C LEU A 127 12.49 -12.45 -14.27
N ARG A 128 12.81 -11.22 -13.85
CA ARG A 128 11.89 -10.39 -13.07
C ARG A 128 10.70 -9.92 -13.89
N THR A 129 10.88 -9.70 -15.19
CA THR A 129 9.80 -9.34 -16.11
C THR A 129 8.85 -10.51 -16.32
N ALA A 130 9.37 -11.72 -16.57
CA ALA A 130 8.60 -12.95 -16.66
C ALA A 130 7.75 -13.17 -15.40
N LEU A 131 8.36 -13.03 -14.21
CA LEU A 131 7.65 -13.21 -12.94
C LEU A 131 6.58 -12.13 -12.71
N ARG A 132 6.92 -10.85 -12.90
CA ARG A 132 6.03 -9.74 -12.55
C ARG A 132 4.89 -9.57 -13.55
N GLU A 133 5.20 -9.63 -14.85
CA GLU A 133 4.23 -9.30 -15.90
C GLU A 133 3.41 -10.51 -16.36
N TYR A 134 3.88 -11.74 -16.11
CA TYR A 134 3.22 -12.98 -16.57
C TYR A 134 2.87 -13.92 -15.41
N ALA A 135 3.83 -14.43 -14.62
CA ALA A 135 3.51 -15.43 -13.58
C ALA A 135 2.52 -14.88 -12.54
N PHE A 136 2.81 -13.70 -11.98
CA PHE A 136 1.98 -13.05 -10.95
C PHE A 136 0.97 -12.06 -11.53
N ASN A 137 0.57 -12.29 -12.78
CA ASN A 137 -0.51 -11.59 -13.45
C ASN A 137 -1.48 -12.62 -14.03
N THR A 138 -2.65 -12.74 -13.41
CA THR A 138 -3.66 -13.75 -13.75
C THR A 138 -4.08 -13.70 -15.22
N ARG A 139 -4.24 -12.51 -15.79
CA ARG A 139 -4.76 -12.34 -17.16
C ARG A 139 -3.71 -12.59 -18.23
N ARG A 140 -2.45 -12.28 -17.94
CA ARG A 140 -1.38 -12.30 -18.94
C ARG A 140 -0.61 -13.60 -19.00
N ARG A 141 -0.86 -14.52 -18.06
CA ARG A 141 -0.08 -15.76 -17.92
C ARG A 141 -0.14 -16.64 -19.18
N GLU A 142 -1.30 -16.69 -19.84
CA GLU A 142 -1.52 -17.45 -21.08
C GLU A 142 -0.95 -16.74 -22.33
N GLU A 143 -0.71 -15.44 -22.25
CA GLU A 143 -0.12 -14.63 -23.33
C GLU A 143 1.42 -14.69 -23.35
N ALA A 144 2.02 -15.49 -22.47
CA ALA A 144 3.47 -15.60 -22.38
C ALA A 144 4.06 -16.16 -23.67
N SER A 145 5.05 -15.47 -24.24
CA SER A 145 5.84 -16.01 -25.35
C SER A 145 6.55 -17.31 -24.92
N LEU A 146 6.96 -18.12 -25.89
CA LEU A 146 7.67 -19.38 -25.60
C LEU A 146 8.93 -19.15 -24.74
N GLU A 147 9.66 -18.07 -24.98
CA GLU A 147 10.82 -17.66 -24.19
C GLU A 147 10.46 -17.38 -22.73
N VAL A 148 9.40 -16.58 -22.49
CA VAL A 148 8.91 -16.29 -21.14
C VAL A 148 8.42 -17.56 -20.45
N ALA A 149 7.68 -18.41 -21.15
CA ALA A 149 7.20 -19.68 -20.60
C ALA A 149 8.36 -20.61 -20.20
N ASN A 150 9.45 -20.65 -20.97
CA ASN A 150 10.65 -21.42 -20.64
C ASN A 150 11.35 -20.89 -19.37
N ILE A 151 11.45 -19.56 -19.23
CA ILE A 151 11.97 -18.94 -18.00
C ILE A 151 11.11 -19.33 -16.80
N LEU A 152 9.78 -19.26 -16.92
CA LEU A 152 8.86 -19.59 -15.83
C LEU A 152 8.88 -21.07 -15.44
N LYS A 153 8.96 -21.99 -16.41
CA LYS A 153 9.16 -23.42 -16.15
C LYS A 153 10.48 -23.70 -15.44
N TRP A 154 11.54 -22.97 -15.79
CA TRP A 154 12.81 -23.08 -15.08
C TRP A 154 12.68 -22.59 -13.62
N VAL A 155 11.96 -21.48 -13.39
CA VAL A 155 11.68 -20.96 -12.05
C VAL A 155 10.92 -21.99 -11.21
N GLU A 156 9.84 -22.56 -11.75
CA GLU A 156 9.01 -23.57 -11.06
C GLU A 156 9.86 -24.75 -10.57
N ARG A 157 10.76 -25.28 -11.43
CA ARG A 157 11.66 -26.39 -11.09
C ARG A 157 12.73 -26.03 -10.05
N ASN A 158 13.14 -24.77 -9.97
CA ASN A 158 14.21 -24.30 -9.07
C ASN A 158 13.67 -23.61 -7.80
N ALA A 159 12.36 -23.37 -7.73
CA ALA A 159 11.69 -22.90 -6.53
C ALA A 159 11.61 -24.04 -5.51
N PRO A 160 11.84 -23.76 -4.21
CA PRO A 160 11.75 -24.76 -3.18
C PRO A 160 10.28 -25.02 -2.79
N SER A 161 10.05 -26.03 -1.96
CA SER A 161 8.75 -26.23 -1.33
C SER A 161 8.48 -25.17 -0.26
N MET A 162 7.20 -25.01 0.11
CA MET A 162 6.72 -24.14 1.16
C MET A 162 7.36 -24.45 2.53
N ALA A 163 7.92 -25.65 2.73
CA ALA A 163 8.67 -26.01 3.93
C ALA A 163 9.89 -25.10 4.19
N THR A 164 10.41 -24.42 3.16
CA THR A 164 11.50 -23.43 3.34
C THR A 164 11.10 -22.28 4.25
N TRP A 165 9.81 -21.96 4.33
CA TRP A 165 9.28 -20.92 5.22
C TRP A 165 9.22 -21.36 6.69
N GLU A 166 9.42 -22.64 7.00
CA GLU A 166 9.49 -23.16 8.37
C GLU A 166 10.90 -23.00 8.97
N ASP A 167 11.92 -22.70 8.15
CA ASP A 167 13.27 -22.37 8.58
C ASP A 167 13.43 -20.86 8.84
N PRO A 168 13.59 -20.42 10.10
CA PRO A 168 13.71 -19.00 10.43
C PRO A 168 14.89 -18.30 9.73
N VAL A 169 16.00 -19.00 9.49
CA VAL A 169 17.18 -18.43 8.83
C VAL A 169 16.89 -18.10 7.36
N LYS A 170 16.12 -18.96 6.69
CA LYS A 170 15.67 -18.73 5.32
C LYS A 170 14.66 -17.59 5.26
N VAL A 171 13.74 -17.52 6.22
CA VAL A 171 12.78 -16.41 6.32
C VAL A 171 13.50 -15.07 6.45
N ASP A 172 14.48 -14.96 7.35
CA ASP A 172 15.26 -13.74 7.54
C ASP A 172 16.04 -13.34 6.28
N THR A 173 16.63 -14.32 5.59
CA THR A 173 17.34 -14.11 4.31
C THR A 173 16.41 -13.53 3.24
N VAL A 174 15.21 -14.09 3.11
CA VAL A 174 14.19 -13.63 2.16
C VAL A 174 13.73 -12.21 2.50
N LEU A 175 13.47 -11.94 3.78
CA LEU A 175 13.05 -10.61 4.24
C LEU A 175 14.13 -9.55 3.99
N LEU A 176 15.40 -9.88 4.20
CA LEU A 176 16.52 -8.99 3.87
C LEU A 176 16.54 -8.65 2.38
N SER A 177 16.34 -9.65 1.51
CA SER A 177 16.29 -9.45 0.06
C SER A 177 15.10 -8.59 -0.38
N VAL A 178 13.91 -8.83 0.19
CA VAL A 178 12.69 -8.06 -0.08
C VAL A 178 12.77 -6.62 0.43
N ASP A 179 13.59 -6.38 1.45
CA ASP A 179 13.84 -5.07 2.04
C ASP A 179 14.97 -4.29 1.36
N THR A 180 15.59 -4.86 0.31
CA THR A 180 16.75 -4.30 -0.38
C THR A 180 16.43 -3.94 -1.83
N LEU A 181 16.96 -2.83 -2.31
CA LEU A 181 16.86 -2.40 -3.71
C LEU A 181 17.86 -3.18 -4.58
N LEU A 182 17.65 -3.18 -5.89
CA LEU A 182 18.54 -3.87 -6.84
C LEU A 182 19.98 -3.33 -6.81
N ASN A 183 20.21 -2.12 -6.29
CA ASN A 183 21.55 -1.54 -6.12
C ASN A 183 22.17 -1.84 -4.75
N GLY A 184 21.62 -2.80 -3.99
CA GLY A 184 22.10 -3.20 -2.66
C GLY A 184 21.76 -2.26 -1.52
N LYS A 185 21.18 -1.08 -1.78
CA LYS A 185 20.77 -0.14 -0.73
C LYS A 185 19.45 -0.58 -0.11
N ARG A 186 19.24 -0.25 1.16
CA ARG A 186 17.96 -0.49 1.85
C ARG A 186 16.80 0.22 1.14
N ALA A 187 15.69 -0.47 0.95
CA ALA A 187 14.47 0.12 0.41
C ALA A 187 13.85 1.12 1.40
N ALA A 188 13.05 2.05 0.88
CA ALA A 188 12.32 3.00 1.71
C ALA A 188 11.44 2.27 2.74
N ALA A 189 11.38 2.79 3.97
CA ALA A 189 10.63 2.20 5.08
C ALA A 189 9.16 1.87 4.73
N SER A 190 8.50 2.72 3.94
CA SER A 190 7.14 2.49 3.45
C SER A 190 7.04 1.31 2.48
N SER A 191 8.05 1.11 1.63
CA SER A 191 8.12 -0.02 0.70
C SER A 191 8.34 -1.32 1.45
N VAL A 192 9.26 -1.33 2.42
CA VAL A 192 9.50 -2.47 3.33
C VAL A 192 8.22 -2.86 4.05
N LYS A 193 7.55 -1.91 4.70
CA LYS A 193 6.29 -2.15 5.42
C LYS A 193 5.20 -2.71 4.51
N ARG A 194 5.09 -2.20 3.29
CA ARG A 194 4.11 -2.70 2.30
C ARG A 194 4.42 -4.13 1.88
N ASN A 195 5.67 -4.43 1.52
CA ASN A 195 6.07 -5.77 1.07
C ASN A 195 5.87 -6.79 2.20
N ARG A 196 6.26 -6.45 3.43
CA ARG A 196 6.02 -7.29 4.62
C ARG A 196 4.54 -7.53 4.88
N ARG A 197 3.68 -6.52 4.69
CA ARG A 197 2.21 -6.69 4.80
C ARG A 197 1.68 -7.66 3.74
N ILE A 198 2.14 -7.55 2.49
CA ILE A 198 1.74 -8.47 1.42
C ILE A 198 2.17 -9.90 1.77
N LEU A 199 3.41 -10.09 2.20
CA LEU A 199 3.90 -11.41 2.62
C LEU A 199 3.11 -11.95 3.82
N ASN A 200 2.76 -11.11 4.78
CA ASN A 200 1.94 -11.52 5.91
C ASN A 200 0.57 -12.05 5.47
N VAL A 201 -0.10 -11.35 4.54
CA VAL A 201 -1.37 -11.82 3.94
C VAL A 201 -1.17 -13.11 3.14
N ALA A 202 -0.05 -13.27 2.43
CA ALA A 202 0.28 -14.51 1.74
C ALA A 202 0.43 -15.67 2.73
N MET A 203 1.19 -15.49 3.82
CA MET A 203 1.35 -16.53 4.83
C MET A 203 0.04 -16.86 5.55
N GLU A 204 -0.84 -15.88 5.79
CA GLU A 204 -2.19 -16.13 6.31
C GLU A 204 -3.06 -16.93 5.31
N TYR A 205 -2.93 -16.65 4.02
CA TYR A 205 -3.57 -17.45 2.98
C TYR A 205 -3.07 -18.90 2.99
N ALA A 206 -1.75 -19.12 3.13
CA ALA A 206 -1.16 -20.46 3.26
C ALA A 206 -1.71 -21.21 4.48
N ILE A 207 -1.87 -20.54 5.62
CA ILE A 207 -2.43 -21.12 6.84
C ILE A 207 -3.90 -21.50 6.64
N LYS A 208 -4.70 -20.60 6.04
CA LYS A 208 -6.11 -20.88 5.73
C LYS A 208 -6.28 -22.12 4.86
N HIS A 209 -5.33 -22.40 3.98
CA HIS A 209 -5.32 -23.56 3.08
C HIS A 209 -4.55 -24.77 3.64
N LYS A 210 -4.19 -24.75 4.94
CA LYS A 210 -3.49 -25.83 5.65
C LYS A 210 -2.11 -26.18 5.05
N ILE A 211 -1.50 -25.25 4.32
CA ILE A 211 -0.15 -25.39 3.77
C ILE A 211 0.88 -25.13 4.88
N LEU A 212 0.71 -24.02 5.60
CA LEU A 212 1.49 -23.68 6.79
C LEU A 212 0.61 -23.76 8.04
N ARG A 213 1.23 -23.94 9.21
CA ARG A 213 0.52 -23.97 10.50
C ARG A 213 0.51 -22.63 11.20
N THR A 214 1.66 -21.99 11.20
CA THR A 214 1.90 -20.72 11.87
C THR A 214 2.45 -19.73 10.85
N ASN A 215 2.31 -18.44 11.17
CA ASN A 215 2.86 -17.40 10.32
C ASN A 215 4.37 -17.28 10.63
N PRO A 216 5.25 -17.59 9.68
CA PRO A 216 6.68 -17.66 9.91
C PRO A 216 7.34 -16.27 9.99
N LEU A 217 6.61 -15.21 9.61
CA LEU A 217 7.17 -13.87 9.62
C LEU A 217 7.37 -13.37 11.06
N PRO A 218 8.51 -12.72 11.35
CA PRO A 218 8.84 -12.27 12.69
C PRO A 218 7.81 -11.25 13.19
N LYS A 219 7.27 -11.51 14.37
CA LYS A 219 6.34 -10.63 15.08
C LYS A 219 7.09 -9.83 16.14
N GLY A 220 6.71 -8.57 16.38
CA GLY A 220 7.21 -7.78 17.51
C GLY A 220 7.85 -6.43 17.18
N ARG A 221 8.26 -5.72 18.24
CA ARG A 221 8.88 -4.39 18.18
C ARG A 221 10.22 -4.46 17.45
N GLY A 222 10.42 -3.63 16.43
CA GLY A 222 11.68 -3.56 15.66
C GLY A 222 11.73 -4.41 14.39
N ALA A 223 10.78 -5.33 14.19
CA ALA A 223 10.71 -6.15 12.97
C ALA A 223 10.52 -5.29 11.72
N THR A 224 9.73 -4.21 11.79
CA THR A 224 9.45 -3.32 10.64
C THR A 224 10.00 -1.92 10.90
N PRO A 225 10.58 -1.23 9.89
CA PRO A 225 11.01 0.16 10.02
C PRO A 225 9.86 1.06 10.48
N LYS A 226 10.16 2.02 11.35
CA LYS A 226 9.22 3.09 11.69
C LYS A 226 9.00 3.97 10.46
N THR A 227 7.74 4.22 10.13
CA THR A 227 7.32 5.18 9.11
C THR A 227 6.57 6.31 9.80
N SER A 228 6.98 7.55 9.58
CA SER A 228 6.11 8.68 9.92
C SER A 228 5.05 8.82 8.84
N ASN A 229 3.79 8.97 9.26
CA ASN A 229 2.72 9.42 8.38
C ASN A 229 2.68 10.96 8.32
N ALA A 230 3.39 11.66 9.20
CA ALA A 230 3.33 13.11 9.26
C ALA A 230 3.82 13.73 7.94
N VAL A 231 3.10 14.75 7.50
CA VAL A 231 3.48 15.56 6.34
C VAL A 231 4.76 16.31 6.66
N ASP A 232 5.72 16.26 5.75
CA ASP A 232 6.90 17.11 5.82
C ASP A 232 6.49 18.55 5.48
N ARG A 233 6.57 19.47 6.45
CA ARG A 233 6.23 20.89 6.26
C ARG A 233 6.97 21.50 5.06
N ARG A 234 8.19 21.05 4.77
CA ARG A 234 9.00 21.53 3.63
C ARG A 234 8.42 21.14 2.28
N SER A 235 7.46 20.20 2.24
CA SER A 235 6.75 19.82 1.02
C SER A 235 5.61 20.79 0.65
N LEU A 236 5.14 21.60 1.61
CA LEU A 236 4.01 22.52 1.43
C LEU A 236 4.41 23.70 0.54
N ILE A 237 3.49 24.13 -0.33
CA ILE A 237 3.76 25.12 -1.37
C ILE A 237 3.30 26.49 -0.90
N HIS A 238 4.20 27.47 -0.95
CA HIS A 238 3.86 28.86 -0.64
C HIS A 238 2.90 29.46 -1.69
N PRO A 239 1.88 30.25 -1.32
CA PRO A 239 0.85 30.75 -2.26
C PRO A 239 1.41 31.49 -3.49
N GLN A 240 2.39 32.38 -3.29
CA GLN A 240 3.02 33.15 -4.37
C GLN A 240 3.75 32.23 -5.35
N ARG A 241 4.42 31.17 -4.86
CA ARG A 241 5.09 30.19 -5.73
C ARG A 241 4.06 29.37 -6.50
N MET A 242 2.97 28.98 -5.85
CA MET A 242 1.86 28.28 -6.50
C MET A 242 1.26 29.12 -7.63
N ALA A 243 1.00 30.40 -7.37
CA ALA A 243 0.48 31.33 -8.38
C ALA A 243 1.41 31.42 -9.61
N ARG A 244 2.74 31.56 -9.42
CA ARG A 244 3.72 31.56 -10.53
C ARG A 244 3.71 30.24 -11.30
N ILE A 245 3.69 29.10 -10.59
CA ILE A 245 3.64 27.77 -11.22
C ILE A 245 2.35 27.60 -12.05
N LEU A 246 1.19 27.98 -11.52
CA LEU A 246 -0.09 27.93 -12.23
C LEU A 246 -0.08 28.84 -13.46
N ALA A 247 0.42 30.07 -13.33
CA ALA A 247 0.57 30.99 -14.45
C ALA A 247 1.47 30.41 -15.55
N ARG A 248 2.58 29.77 -15.18
CA ARG A 248 3.47 29.09 -16.12
C ARG A 248 2.80 27.91 -16.82
N ILE A 249 1.98 27.14 -16.10
CA ILE A 249 1.20 26.04 -16.67
C ILE A 249 0.18 26.59 -17.68
N ARG A 250 -0.54 27.66 -17.33
CA ARG A 250 -1.53 28.30 -18.21
C ARG A 250 -0.92 28.74 -19.54
N ARG A 251 0.32 29.26 -19.53
CA ARG A 251 1.05 29.72 -20.71
C ARG A 251 1.66 28.62 -21.58
N ARG A 252 1.51 27.33 -21.23
CA ARG A 252 1.99 26.24 -22.07
C ARG A 252 1.21 26.19 -23.38
N THR A 253 1.93 26.08 -24.50
CA THR A 253 1.34 26.06 -25.85
C THR A 253 0.31 24.94 -26.03
N ARG A 254 0.61 23.72 -25.55
CA ARG A 254 -0.27 22.56 -25.65
C ARG A 254 -0.91 22.24 -24.30
N GLY A 255 -2.23 22.25 -24.26
CA GLY A 255 -3.04 21.86 -23.09
C GLY A 255 -2.89 22.76 -21.85
N GLY A 256 -2.25 23.93 -21.97
CA GLY A 256 -1.94 24.79 -20.82
C GLY A 256 -3.17 25.27 -20.05
N ARG A 257 -4.23 25.69 -20.77
CA ARG A 257 -5.49 26.18 -20.18
C ARG A 257 -6.25 25.08 -19.43
N ARG A 258 -6.43 23.91 -20.07
CA ARG A 258 -7.00 22.71 -19.43
C ARG A 258 -6.25 22.31 -18.16
N LEU A 259 -4.92 22.25 -18.24
CA LEU A 259 -4.07 21.91 -17.10
C LEU A 259 -4.15 22.97 -15.99
N HIS A 260 -4.26 24.25 -16.35
CA HIS A 260 -4.43 25.32 -15.37
C HIS A 260 -5.73 25.14 -14.56
N ALA A 261 -6.86 24.82 -15.22
CA ALA A 261 -8.12 24.53 -14.54
C ALA A 261 -7.99 23.30 -13.62
N TYR A 262 -7.37 22.22 -14.11
CA TYR A 262 -7.11 21.00 -13.34
C TYR A 262 -6.27 21.28 -12.07
N PHE A 263 -5.11 21.92 -12.20
CA PHE A 263 -4.24 22.20 -11.06
C PHE A 263 -4.84 23.24 -10.10
N SER A 264 -5.62 24.21 -10.61
CA SER A 264 -6.35 25.16 -9.76
C SER A 264 -7.40 24.44 -8.92
N THR A 265 -8.11 23.48 -9.51
CA THR A 265 -9.07 22.63 -8.78
C THR A 265 -8.38 21.88 -7.65
N LEU A 266 -7.25 21.21 -7.92
CA LEU A 266 -6.45 20.56 -6.88
C LEU A 266 -6.05 21.53 -5.76
N TYR A 267 -5.64 22.74 -6.11
CA TYR A 267 -5.16 23.74 -5.16
C TYR A 267 -6.26 24.28 -4.25
N TYR A 268 -7.43 24.58 -4.81
CA TYR A 268 -8.50 25.23 -4.06
C TYR A 268 -9.40 24.26 -3.30
N THR A 269 -9.52 23.01 -3.75
CA THR A 269 -10.46 22.02 -3.16
C THR A 269 -9.77 20.77 -2.62
N GLY A 270 -8.47 20.61 -2.86
CA GLY A 270 -7.68 19.52 -2.29
C GLY A 270 -8.10 18.08 -2.63
N PRO A 271 -8.77 17.74 -3.75
CA PRO A 271 -9.03 16.34 -4.09
C PRO A 271 -7.73 15.59 -4.37
N ARG A 272 -7.82 14.27 -4.44
CA ARG A 272 -6.75 13.46 -5.01
C ARG A 272 -6.68 13.72 -6.53
N PRO A 273 -5.49 13.67 -7.15
CA PRO A 273 -5.35 13.79 -8.60
C PRO A 273 -6.31 12.90 -9.38
N GLU A 274 -6.45 11.63 -8.96
CA GLU A 274 -7.34 10.65 -9.57
C GLU A 274 -8.84 10.94 -9.41
N GLU A 275 -9.23 11.72 -8.41
CA GLU A 275 -10.63 12.17 -8.22
C GLU A 275 -10.92 13.34 -9.15
N ALA A 276 -10.00 14.31 -9.25
CA ALA A 276 -10.17 15.44 -10.15
C ALA A 276 -10.20 15.01 -11.63
N VAL A 277 -9.37 14.06 -12.05
CA VAL A 277 -9.38 13.53 -13.44
C VAL A 277 -10.68 12.79 -13.77
N ALA A 278 -11.37 12.23 -12.77
CA ALA A 278 -12.62 11.51 -12.96
C ALA A 278 -13.85 12.43 -13.10
N MET A 279 -13.73 13.72 -12.80
CA MET A 279 -14.86 14.65 -12.81
C MET A 279 -15.44 14.91 -14.20
N TYR A 280 -16.75 15.06 -14.24
CA TYR A 280 -17.55 15.56 -15.36
C TYR A 280 -17.99 17.00 -15.12
N VAL A 281 -18.48 17.68 -16.15
CA VAL A 281 -19.00 19.04 -16.02
C VAL A 281 -20.21 19.08 -15.09
N GLU A 282 -21.06 18.05 -15.14
CA GLU A 282 -22.22 17.92 -14.23
C GLU A 282 -21.86 17.76 -12.75
N ASP A 283 -20.62 17.38 -12.43
CA ASP A 283 -20.12 17.31 -11.05
C ASP A 283 -19.82 18.69 -10.45
N VAL A 284 -19.96 19.77 -11.24
CA VAL A 284 -19.69 21.15 -10.81
C VAL A 284 -20.96 21.98 -10.86
N THR A 285 -21.39 22.46 -9.70
CA THR A 285 -22.45 23.47 -9.61
C THR A 285 -21.81 24.85 -9.59
N LEU A 286 -21.95 25.59 -10.70
CA LEU A 286 -21.53 27.00 -10.78
C LEU A 286 -22.74 27.91 -10.49
N PRO A 287 -22.59 28.93 -9.63
CA PRO A 287 -23.65 29.92 -9.44
C PRO A 287 -23.89 30.73 -10.72
N PRO A 288 -25.03 31.43 -10.87
CA PRO A 288 -25.23 32.44 -11.92
C PRO A 288 -24.11 33.49 -11.92
N VAL A 289 -23.83 34.12 -13.07
CA VAL A 289 -22.73 35.09 -13.22
C VAL A 289 -22.93 36.35 -12.36
N ASP A 290 -24.19 36.69 -12.11
CA ASP A 290 -24.69 37.85 -11.38
C ASP A 290 -25.05 37.54 -9.92
N ALA A 291 -24.87 36.30 -9.46
CA ALA A 291 -25.11 35.95 -8.06
C ALA A 291 -24.14 36.70 -7.13
N GLU A 292 -24.64 37.15 -5.98
CA GLU A 292 -23.81 37.79 -4.95
C GLU A 292 -22.76 36.81 -4.38
N ASP A 293 -23.19 35.57 -4.14
CA ASP A 293 -22.32 34.47 -3.76
C ASP A 293 -21.78 33.74 -5.00
N GLN A 294 -20.48 33.88 -5.24
CA GLN A 294 -19.78 33.25 -6.37
C GLN A 294 -19.05 31.96 -5.99
N TRP A 295 -19.36 31.32 -4.87
CA TRP A 295 -18.81 30.00 -4.53
C TRP A 295 -19.43 28.89 -5.39
N CYS A 296 -18.60 27.95 -5.85
CA CYS A 296 -19.05 26.77 -6.57
C CYS A 296 -18.99 25.53 -5.67
N ASP A 297 -19.73 24.49 -6.04
CA ASP A 297 -19.68 23.20 -5.37
C ASP A 297 -19.15 22.13 -6.32
N LEU A 298 -18.20 21.32 -5.81
CA LEU A 298 -17.61 20.20 -6.54
C LEU A 298 -18.03 18.88 -5.87
N LEU A 299 -18.72 18.04 -6.62
CA LEU A 299 -19.12 16.71 -6.21
C LEU A 299 -18.00 15.71 -6.55
N PHE A 300 -17.47 15.02 -5.54
CA PHE A 300 -16.55 13.90 -5.74
C PHE A 300 -17.22 12.59 -5.35
N HIS A 301 -17.35 11.68 -6.31
CA HIS A 301 -17.99 10.36 -6.12
C HIS A 301 -17.14 9.21 -6.67
N THR A 302 -16.34 9.44 -7.70
CA THR A 302 -15.45 8.44 -8.31
C THR A 302 -13.97 8.84 -8.25
N ALA A 303 -13.11 7.86 -8.51
CA ALA A 303 -11.69 8.08 -8.76
C ALA A 303 -11.23 7.17 -9.90
N GLN A 304 -10.36 7.69 -10.78
CA GLN A 304 -9.78 6.94 -11.90
C GLN A 304 -8.25 6.89 -11.81
N PRO A 305 -7.66 6.13 -10.85
CA PRO A 305 -6.21 6.03 -10.73
C PRO A 305 -5.56 5.37 -11.95
N GLU A 306 -4.38 5.87 -12.33
CA GLU A 306 -3.51 5.26 -13.33
C GLU A 306 -2.86 3.99 -12.74
N VAL A 307 -3.26 2.82 -13.22
CA VAL A 307 -2.73 1.52 -12.77
C VAL A 307 -1.79 0.92 -13.83
N GLY A 308 -2.17 1.12 -15.10
CA GLY A 308 -1.63 0.46 -16.28
C GLY A 308 -2.52 -0.70 -16.71
N SER A 309 -2.81 -0.77 -18.01
CA SER A 309 -3.74 -1.70 -18.65
C SER A 309 -3.53 -3.17 -18.27
N ASN A 310 -2.28 -3.58 -18.10
CA ASN A 310 -1.94 -4.95 -17.70
C ASN A 310 -2.50 -5.37 -16.33
N TRP A 311 -2.99 -4.44 -15.51
CA TRP A 311 -3.35 -4.67 -14.11
C TRP A 311 -4.82 -4.38 -13.80
N THR A 312 -5.61 -3.99 -14.80
CA THR A 312 -7.05 -3.73 -14.70
C THR A 312 -7.85 -4.91 -15.27
N ASP A 313 -9.13 -4.98 -14.91
CA ASP A 313 -10.03 -6.05 -15.37
C ASP A 313 -10.57 -5.79 -16.78
N ASP A 314 -10.62 -4.54 -17.21
CA ASP A 314 -11.08 -4.10 -18.53
C ASP A 314 -9.93 -3.91 -19.54
N GLY A 315 -8.67 -3.86 -19.07
CA GLY A 315 -7.53 -3.55 -19.93
C GLY A 315 -7.31 -2.06 -20.17
N GLU A 316 -8.08 -1.19 -19.52
CA GLU A 316 -7.89 0.26 -19.57
C GLU A 316 -6.74 0.71 -18.68
N VAL A 317 -6.06 1.81 -19.05
CA VAL A 317 -4.91 2.32 -18.28
C VAL A 317 -5.33 2.82 -16.89
N HIS A 318 -6.58 3.27 -16.78
CA HIS A 318 -7.21 3.77 -15.57
C HIS A 318 -8.28 2.79 -15.10
N GLU A 319 -8.32 2.54 -13.79
CA GLU A 319 -9.37 1.74 -13.15
C GLU A 319 -10.43 2.70 -12.61
N GLU A 320 -11.70 2.56 -12.99
CA GLU A 320 -12.80 3.31 -12.36
C GLU A 320 -13.23 2.65 -11.05
N ARG A 321 -13.40 3.46 -10.00
CA ARG A 321 -13.75 2.96 -8.66
C ARG A 321 -14.36 4.04 -7.79
N GLY A 322 -15.09 3.59 -6.77
CA GLY A 322 -15.51 4.44 -5.65
C GLY A 322 -14.32 5.01 -4.86
N LEU A 323 -14.62 6.05 -4.08
CA LEU A 323 -13.64 6.79 -3.28
C LEU A 323 -12.81 5.87 -2.37
N LYS A 324 -11.52 6.21 -2.22
CA LYS A 324 -10.55 5.37 -1.52
C LYS A 324 -10.96 5.05 -0.08
N GLY A 325 -11.19 3.76 0.21
CA GLY A 325 -11.47 3.26 1.56
C GLY A 325 -12.87 3.58 2.07
N ARG A 326 -13.82 3.80 1.16
CA ARG A 326 -15.23 4.05 1.44
C ARG A 326 -16.11 3.00 0.77
N ALA A 327 -17.40 3.02 1.11
CA ALA A 327 -18.41 2.32 0.33
C ALA A 327 -18.42 2.85 -1.12
N GLU A 328 -18.90 2.02 -2.04
CA GLU A 328 -18.85 2.28 -3.48
C GLU A 328 -19.62 3.55 -3.89
N ASP A 329 -20.68 3.88 -3.15
CA ASP A 329 -21.60 5.01 -3.35
C ASP A 329 -21.24 6.27 -2.56
N ALA A 330 -20.12 6.28 -1.85
CA ALA A 330 -19.78 7.40 -0.99
C ALA A 330 -19.44 8.65 -1.83
N THR A 331 -20.22 9.72 -1.63
CA THR A 331 -19.99 11.02 -2.25
C THR A 331 -19.59 12.08 -1.24
N ARG A 332 -19.00 13.19 -1.72
CA ARG A 332 -18.77 14.39 -0.91
C ARG A 332 -18.83 15.64 -1.77
N VAL A 333 -19.40 16.70 -1.21
CA VAL A 333 -19.40 18.03 -1.82
C VAL A 333 -18.32 18.88 -1.17
N VAL A 334 -17.53 19.59 -1.98
CA VAL A 334 -16.46 20.47 -1.52
C VAL A 334 -16.66 21.86 -2.10
N PRO A 335 -16.70 22.91 -1.26
CA PRO A 335 -16.87 24.27 -1.74
C PRO A 335 -15.58 24.78 -2.39
N GLY A 336 -15.73 25.36 -3.58
CA GLY A 336 -14.73 26.06 -4.34
C GLY A 336 -14.90 27.59 -4.22
N PRO A 337 -13.83 28.35 -3.95
CA PRO A 337 -13.93 29.80 -3.78
C PRO A 337 -14.23 30.50 -5.13
N PRO A 338 -14.67 31.78 -5.10
CA PRO A 338 -14.97 32.56 -6.31
C PRO A 338 -13.87 32.59 -7.37
N ALA A 339 -12.60 32.55 -6.93
CA ALA A 339 -11.45 32.45 -7.83
C ALA A 339 -11.46 31.16 -8.65
N LEU A 340 -11.85 30.03 -8.06
CA LEU A 340 -12.01 28.76 -8.77
C LEU A 340 -13.23 28.78 -9.69
N THR A 341 -14.35 29.33 -9.22
CA THR A 341 -15.58 29.50 -10.04
C THR A 341 -15.27 30.21 -11.35
N LYS A 342 -14.53 31.33 -11.29
CA LYS A 342 -14.09 32.06 -12.48
C LYS A 342 -13.26 31.18 -13.42
N ILE A 343 -12.28 30.46 -12.89
CA ILE A 343 -11.38 29.59 -13.67
C ILE A 343 -12.16 28.45 -14.34
N LEU A 344 -13.09 27.82 -13.62
CA LEU A 344 -13.90 26.71 -14.16
C LEU A 344 -14.87 27.20 -15.21
N ARG A 345 -15.51 28.36 -15.00
CA ARG A 345 -16.41 28.98 -15.99
C ARG A 345 -15.66 29.35 -17.28
N GLU A 346 -14.49 29.98 -17.17
CA GLU A 346 -13.60 30.26 -18.30
C GLU A 346 -13.27 28.97 -19.06
N HIS A 347 -12.84 27.94 -18.33
CA HIS A 347 -12.44 26.65 -18.91
C HIS A 347 -13.59 25.94 -19.63
N ILE A 348 -14.76 25.82 -19.00
CA ILE A 348 -15.95 25.19 -19.61
C ILE A 348 -16.34 25.92 -20.90
N THR A 349 -16.27 27.26 -20.89
CA THR A 349 -16.64 28.09 -22.05
C THR A 349 -15.61 27.96 -23.17
N GLU A 350 -14.32 28.14 -22.89
CA GLU A 350 -13.24 28.10 -23.89
C GLU A 350 -13.12 26.73 -24.56
N GLU A 351 -13.40 25.65 -23.81
CA GLU A 351 -13.34 24.28 -24.30
C GLU A 351 -14.70 23.78 -24.84
N SER A 352 -15.75 24.63 -24.76
CA SER A 352 -17.12 24.31 -25.21
C SER A 352 -17.67 22.99 -24.62
N LEU A 353 -17.40 22.75 -23.33
CA LEU A 353 -17.77 21.51 -22.64
C LEU A 353 -19.26 21.46 -22.30
N LYS A 354 -19.87 20.29 -22.48
CA LYS A 354 -21.27 19.97 -22.16
C LYS A 354 -21.36 19.17 -20.85
N PRO A 355 -22.54 19.05 -20.22
CA PRO A 355 -22.69 18.33 -18.94
C PRO A 355 -22.08 16.93 -18.89
N GLY A 356 -22.26 16.12 -19.94
CA GLY A 356 -21.70 14.75 -20.04
C GLY A 356 -20.23 14.67 -20.46
N ASP A 357 -19.57 15.81 -20.68
CA ASP A 357 -18.14 15.84 -20.97
C ASP A 357 -17.33 15.77 -19.67
N ARG A 358 -16.15 15.14 -19.76
CA ARG A 358 -15.16 15.22 -18.67
C ARG A 358 -14.76 16.67 -18.46
N LEU A 359 -14.68 17.08 -17.19
CA LEU A 359 -14.27 18.43 -16.83
C LEU A 359 -12.82 18.70 -17.24
N PHE A 360 -11.92 17.72 -17.11
CA PHE A 360 -10.52 17.84 -17.56
C PHE A 360 -10.15 16.76 -18.57
N GLN A 361 -10.09 17.15 -19.84
CA GLN A 361 -9.82 16.23 -20.95
C GLN A 361 -8.35 16.20 -21.36
N GLY A 362 -7.94 15.07 -21.95
CA GLY A 362 -6.72 14.96 -22.74
C GLY A 362 -6.74 15.89 -23.96
N GLU A 363 -5.59 16.05 -24.63
CA GLU A 363 -5.49 16.95 -25.79
C GLU A 363 -6.40 16.53 -26.95
N PHE A 364 -6.57 15.22 -27.14
CA PHE A 364 -7.40 14.59 -28.16
C PHE A 364 -8.74 14.08 -27.61
N GLY A 365 -9.21 14.66 -26.49
CA GLY A 365 -10.34 14.14 -25.73
C GLY A 365 -9.95 13.02 -24.76
N GLY A 366 -10.95 12.44 -24.09
CA GLY A 366 -10.75 11.35 -23.13
C GLY A 366 -10.04 11.76 -21.83
N ILE A 367 -9.51 10.76 -21.10
CA ILE A 367 -8.90 10.94 -19.78
C ILE A 367 -7.60 11.75 -19.86
N LEU A 368 -7.44 12.73 -18.97
CA LEU A 368 -6.17 13.44 -18.80
C LEU A 368 -5.07 12.50 -18.28
N ALA A 369 -4.13 12.15 -19.16
CA ALA A 369 -3.02 11.25 -18.80
C ALA A 369 -2.15 11.82 -17.66
N GLY A 370 -1.91 11.01 -16.63
CA GLY A 370 -1.11 11.41 -15.48
C GLY A 370 0.33 11.78 -15.83
N SER A 371 0.89 11.20 -16.89
CA SER A 371 2.22 11.54 -17.43
C SER A 371 2.29 12.98 -17.97
N VAL A 372 1.22 13.47 -18.62
CA VAL A 372 1.11 14.85 -19.13
C VAL A 372 1.06 15.84 -17.98
N ALA A 373 0.21 15.58 -16.98
CA ALA A 373 0.12 16.41 -15.78
C ALA A 373 1.47 16.47 -15.03
N ARG A 374 2.13 15.31 -14.81
CA ARG A 374 3.45 15.24 -14.17
C ARG A 374 4.52 16.00 -14.92
N ARG A 375 4.56 15.90 -16.26
CA ARG A 375 5.50 16.64 -17.10
C ARG A 375 5.25 18.15 -17.00
N ALA A 376 4.00 18.59 -17.11
CA ALA A 376 3.65 20.00 -17.00
C ALA A 376 4.04 20.60 -15.64
N TRP A 377 3.73 19.89 -14.56
CA TRP A 377 4.09 20.26 -13.20
C TRP A 377 5.62 20.35 -13.01
N GLY A 378 6.35 19.33 -13.45
CA GLY A 378 7.81 19.28 -13.34
C GLY A 378 8.50 20.41 -14.12
N THR A 379 8.07 20.66 -15.36
CA THR A 379 8.63 21.76 -16.17
C THR A 379 8.31 23.12 -15.57
N ALA A 380 7.08 23.35 -15.09
CA ALA A 380 6.71 24.63 -14.49
C ALA A 380 7.47 24.88 -13.17
N ARG A 381 7.65 23.86 -12.32
CA ARG A 381 8.49 23.98 -11.11
C ARG A 381 9.92 24.38 -11.45
N LYS A 382 10.55 23.73 -12.43
CA LYS A 382 11.93 24.06 -12.83
C LYS A 382 12.06 25.47 -13.39
N ALA A 383 11.01 26.01 -14.01
CA ALA A 383 11.03 27.35 -14.58
C ALA A 383 10.79 28.46 -13.54
N GLU A 384 9.96 28.21 -12.52
CA GLU A 384 9.46 29.26 -11.62
C GLU A 384 10.06 29.20 -10.20
N LEU A 385 10.78 28.14 -9.87
CA LEU A 385 11.45 27.96 -8.58
C LEU A 385 12.95 28.15 -8.74
N THR A 386 13.61 28.62 -7.67
CA THR A 386 15.08 28.61 -7.62
C THR A 386 15.59 27.17 -7.63
N GLU A 387 16.86 26.96 -8.00
CA GLU A 387 17.45 25.61 -8.01
C GLU A 387 17.35 24.95 -6.62
N ARG A 388 17.65 25.71 -5.56
CA ARG A 388 17.54 25.25 -4.17
C ARG A 388 16.10 24.84 -3.81
N GLU A 389 15.11 25.60 -4.25
CA GLU A 389 13.69 25.28 -4.03
C GLU A 389 13.25 24.05 -4.82
N CYS A 390 13.70 23.91 -6.06
CA CYS A 390 13.35 22.78 -6.90
C CYS A 390 13.95 21.46 -6.38
N GLN A 391 15.17 21.52 -5.83
CA GLN A 391 15.84 20.39 -5.16
C GLN A 391 15.21 20.05 -3.80
N SER A 392 14.52 20.99 -3.16
CA SER A 392 13.80 20.74 -1.91
C SER A 392 12.56 19.85 -2.10
N PRO A 393 11.97 19.31 -1.01
CA PRO A 393 10.71 18.58 -1.07
C PRO A 393 9.50 19.41 -1.55
N MET A 394 9.59 20.74 -1.59
CA MET A 394 8.46 21.65 -1.84
C MET A 394 7.75 21.36 -3.16
N GLY A 395 6.50 20.93 -3.08
CA GLY A 395 5.67 20.64 -4.26
C GLY A 395 6.28 19.58 -5.18
N ARG A 396 7.19 18.72 -4.70
CA ARG A 396 7.90 17.75 -5.56
C ARG A 396 6.93 16.83 -6.30
N ARG A 397 5.81 16.49 -5.66
CA ARG A 397 4.72 15.69 -6.22
C ARG A 397 3.49 16.57 -6.41
N ILE A 398 2.68 16.26 -7.42
CA ILE A 398 1.35 16.88 -7.59
C ILE A 398 0.50 16.69 -6.32
N TYR A 399 0.62 15.53 -5.66
CA TYR A 399 -0.08 15.21 -4.43
C TYR A 399 0.25 16.18 -3.27
N ASP A 400 1.39 16.89 -3.32
CA ASP A 400 1.74 17.88 -2.29
C ASP A 400 0.85 19.14 -2.36
N ILE A 401 0.14 19.37 -3.48
CA ILE A 401 -0.90 20.41 -3.59
C ILE A 401 -2.04 20.12 -2.61
N ARG A 402 -2.48 18.86 -2.55
CA ARG A 402 -3.50 18.42 -1.58
C ARG A 402 -3.00 18.59 -0.15
N HIS A 403 -1.75 18.23 0.14
CA HIS A 403 -1.18 18.47 1.47
C HIS A 403 -1.21 19.96 1.81
N THR A 404 -0.85 20.82 0.87
CA THR A 404 -0.89 22.28 1.02
C THR A 404 -2.30 22.78 1.34
N ARG A 405 -3.33 22.33 0.61
CA ARG A 405 -4.71 22.79 0.83
C ARG A 405 -5.27 22.34 2.17
N LEU A 406 -5.10 21.05 2.53
CA LEU A 406 -5.60 20.52 3.79
C LEU A 406 -4.92 21.17 5.00
N THR A 407 -3.60 21.39 4.94
CA THR A 407 -2.89 22.14 5.98
C THR A 407 -3.41 23.58 6.08
N LYS A 408 -3.63 24.25 4.95
CA LYS A 408 -4.18 25.61 4.94
C LYS A 408 -5.55 25.68 5.63
N TRP A 409 -6.48 24.80 5.28
CA TRP A 409 -7.79 24.76 5.93
C TRP A 409 -7.72 24.58 7.44
N LEU A 410 -6.84 23.69 7.91
CA LEU A 410 -6.61 23.49 9.33
C LEU A 410 -6.04 24.77 9.98
N ASN A 411 -5.05 25.42 9.36
CA ASN A 411 -4.46 26.66 9.86
C ASN A 411 -5.45 27.85 9.83
N ASP A 412 -6.38 27.86 8.87
CA ASP A 412 -7.47 28.84 8.79
C ASP A 412 -8.56 28.59 9.86
N GLY A 413 -8.40 27.58 10.73
CA GLY A 413 -9.29 27.32 11.86
C GLY A 413 -10.52 26.47 11.51
N ILE A 414 -10.58 25.88 10.32
CA ILE A 414 -11.69 25.02 9.91
C ILE A 414 -11.67 23.73 10.76
N PRO A 415 -12.81 23.30 11.34
CA PRO A 415 -12.87 22.11 12.17
C PRO A 415 -12.29 20.86 11.48
N PRO A 416 -11.44 20.06 12.17
CA PRO A 416 -10.84 18.86 11.58
C PRO A 416 -11.85 17.85 11.02
N ALA A 417 -13.05 17.78 11.60
CA ALA A 417 -14.15 16.95 11.08
C ALA A 417 -14.59 17.39 9.68
N GLN A 418 -14.75 18.71 9.47
CA GLN A 418 -15.12 19.28 8.18
C GLN A 418 -14.00 19.10 7.14
N VAL A 419 -12.74 19.34 7.53
CA VAL A 419 -11.59 19.11 6.65
C VAL A 419 -11.47 17.63 6.28
N ALA A 420 -11.72 16.71 7.22
CA ALA A 420 -11.71 15.28 6.96
C ALA A 420 -12.82 14.86 6.00
N TYR A 421 -14.03 15.43 6.16
CA TYR A 421 -15.15 15.23 5.24
C TYR A 421 -14.77 15.68 3.82
N TRP A 422 -14.36 16.94 3.62
CA TRP A 422 -13.97 17.44 2.29
C TRP A 422 -12.78 16.70 1.69
N ALA A 423 -11.84 16.27 2.51
CA ALA A 423 -10.73 15.44 2.08
C ALA A 423 -11.17 14.02 1.68
N GLY A 424 -12.30 13.50 2.17
CA GLY A 424 -12.60 12.07 2.06
C GLY A 424 -11.63 11.22 2.89
N ASN A 425 -11.30 11.66 4.10
CA ASN A 425 -10.50 10.96 5.11
C ASN A 425 -11.34 10.71 6.37
N SER A 426 -10.91 9.80 7.26
CA SER A 426 -11.37 9.84 8.65
C SER A 426 -10.60 10.92 9.42
N VAL A 427 -11.17 11.42 10.52
CA VAL A 427 -10.51 12.42 11.38
C VAL A 427 -9.18 11.89 11.92
N ALA A 428 -9.16 10.64 12.38
CA ALA A 428 -7.94 9.99 12.86
C ALA A 428 -6.85 9.92 11.78
N VAL A 429 -7.24 9.58 10.54
CA VAL A 429 -6.30 9.60 9.41
C VAL A 429 -5.80 11.02 9.19
N LEU A 430 -6.69 12.01 9.05
CA LEU A 430 -6.29 13.41 8.84
C LEU A 430 -5.26 13.87 9.89
N LEU A 431 -5.58 13.74 11.18
CA LEU A 431 -4.69 14.22 12.24
C LEU A 431 -3.35 13.46 12.29
N SER A 432 -3.32 12.18 11.93
CA SER A 432 -2.06 11.41 11.84
C SER A 432 -1.08 11.96 10.79
N PHE A 433 -1.58 12.67 9.77
CA PHE A 433 -0.78 13.30 8.73
C PHE A 433 -0.49 14.77 9.06
N TYR A 434 -1.49 15.53 9.51
CA TYR A 434 -1.44 17.00 9.49
C TYR A 434 -1.30 17.69 10.84
N ALA A 435 -1.49 16.99 11.98
CA ALA A 435 -1.40 17.63 13.30
C ALA A 435 -0.06 18.34 13.51
N GLY A 436 1.03 17.73 13.03
CA GLY A 436 2.37 18.32 13.07
C GLY A 436 2.58 19.50 12.13
N CYS A 437 1.60 19.97 11.37
CA CYS A 437 1.67 21.15 10.50
C CYS A 437 0.70 22.26 10.92
N ILE A 438 -0.05 22.07 12.01
CA ILE A 438 -0.96 23.09 12.53
C ILE A 438 -0.14 24.12 13.31
N GLU A 439 -0.18 25.38 12.86
CA GLU A 439 0.59 26.48 13.45
C GLU A 439 -0.12 27.82 13.24
N GLY A 440 0.34 28.88 13.91
CA GLY A 440 -0.20 30.24 13.75
C GLY A 440 -1.50 30.53 14.51
N GLN A 441 -2.10 29.54 15.17
CA GLN A 441 -3.36 29.70 15.92
C GLN A 441 -3.18 30.26 17.33
N LEU A 442 -1.96 30.26 17.88
CA LEU A 442 -1.71 30.63 19.28
C LEU A 442 -2.28 32.02 19.66
N PRO A 443 -2.13 33.10 18.87
CA PRO A 443 -2.71 34.39 19.21
C PRO A 443 -4.24 34.37 19.27
N ASP A 444 -4.89 33.61 18.38
CA ASP A 444 -6.35 33.45 18.40
C ASP A 444 -6.81 32.63 19.59
N LEU A 445 -6.11 31.52 19.87
CA LEU A 445 -6.38 30.66 21.02
C LEU A 445 -6.23 31.43 22.35
N LYS A 446 -5.20 32.27 22.48
CA LYS A 446 -5.02 33.15 23.65
C LYS A 446 -6.20 34.10 23.82
N ARG A 447 -6.62 34.80 22.77
CA ARG A 447 -7.80 35.70 22.82
C ARG A 447 -9.07 34.96 23.25
N ARG A 448 -9.27 33.72 22.81
CA ARG A 448 -10.41 32.89 23.23
C ARG A 448 -10.32 32.48 24.70
N MET A 449 -9.11 32.18 25.20
CA MET A 449 -8.90 31.86 26.61
C MET A 449 -9.14 33.07 27.50
N GLU A 450 -8.65 34.25 27.10
CA GLU A 450 -8.89 35.52 27.82
C GLU A 450 -10.38 35.88 27.87
N ALA A 451 -11.12 35.60 26.80
CA ALA A 451 -12.57 35.84 26.75
C ALA A 451 -13.39 34.96 27.71
N GLN A 452 -12.82 33.90 28.30
CA GLN A 452 -13.50 33.07 29.30
C GLN A 452 -13.57 33.75 30.67
N GLY A 453 -12.80 34.82 30.89
CA GLY A 453 -12.71 35.53 32.17
C GLY A 453 -11.91 34.76 33.22
N ASP A 454 -11.46 35.47 34.25
CA ASP A 454 -10.83 34.87 35.42
C ASP A 454 -11.89 34.23 36.36
N LEU A 455 -11.42 33.41 37.30
CA LEU A 455 -12.28 32.88 38.35
C LEU A 455 -12.90 34.05 39.15
N PRO A 456 -14.15 33.91 39.62
CA PRO A 456 -14.74 34.91 40.50
C PRO A 456 -13.92 35.03 41.79
N ASP A 457 -13.70 36.26 42.25
CA ASP A 457 -13.11 36.49 43.56
C ASP A 457 -14.02 35.91 44.64
N VAL A 458 -13.46 35.02 45.47
CA VAL A 458 -14.16 34.49 46.64
C VAL A 458 -13.95 35.50 47.78
N PRO A 459 -15.01 36.03 48.42
CA PRO A 459 -14.85 36.92 49.57
C PRO A 459 -14.15 36.20 50.72
N GLU A 460 -13.21 36.88 51.39
CA GLU A 460 -12.55 36.41 52.62
C GLU A 460 -13.52 36.28 53.81
#